data_AF-A0A351JQU3-F1
#
_entry.id   AF-A0A351JQU3-F1
#
_cell.length_a   1.000
_cell.length_b   1.000
_cell.length_c   1.000
_cell.angle_alpha   90.00
_cell.angle_beta   90.00
_cell.angle_gamma   90.00
#
_symmetry.space_group_name_H-M   'P 1'
#
loop_
_entity.id
_entity.type
_entity.pdbx_description
1 polymer ?
#
loop_
_entity_poly.entity_id
_entity_poly.type
_entity_poly.pdbx_seq_one_letter_code
_entity_poly.pdbx_strand_id
1 'polypeptide(L)' 'MNILTILQIIFAILLTASILLQQRGAGLGAGFGGSGILYTTKRGADLFLYKATIVLSLLFFATAIVSLVL' A
#
# COMPACT_ATOMS: atom_id res chain seq x y z
N MET A 1 -1.89 13.21 -24.66
CA MET A 1 -1.68 12.38 -23.45
C MET A 1 -0.39 12.85 -22.82
N ASN A 2 -0.45 13.53 -21.68
CA ASN A 2 0.74 14.11 -21.06
C ASN A 2 1.53 13.02 -20.36
N ILE A 3 2.87 13.11 -20.40
CA ILE A 3 3.77 12.12 -19.78
C ILE A 3 3.46 11.94 -18.28
N LEU A 4 2.98 13.01 -17.65
CA LEU A 4 2.54 13.06 -16.25
C LEU A 4 1.34 12.14 -15.98
N THR A 5 0.34 12.14 -16.86
CA THR A 5 -0.86 11.29 -16.70
C THR A 5 -0.51 9.81 -16.81
N ILE A 6 0.42 9.45 -17.71
CA ILE A 6 0.89 8.07 -17.88
C ILE A 6 1.64 7.61 -16.62
N LEU A 7 2.55 8.44 -16.09
CA LEU A 7 3.26 8.17 -14.84
C LEU A 7 2.30 7.98 -13.66
N GLN A 8 1.27 8.80 -13.56
CA GLN A 8 0.29 8.73 -12.47
C GLN A 8 -0.54 7.45 -12.51
N ILE A 9 -0.93 6.98 -13.69
CA ILE A 9 -1.60 5.67 -13.86
C ILE A 9 -0.69 4.53 -13.41
N ILE A 10 0.59 4.56 -13.80
CA ILE A 10 1.57 3.53 -13.40
C ILE A 10 1.74 3.50 -11.88
N PHE A 11 1.91 4.66 -11.24
CA PHE A 11 2.04 4.74 -9.78
C PHE A 11 0.78 4.27 -9.05
N ALA A 12 -0.42 4.59 -9.57
CA ALA A 12 -1.68 4.15 -8.98
C ALA A 12 -1.80 2.60 -8.99
N ILE A 13 -1.42 1.96 -10.09
CA ILE A 13 -1.43 0.50 -10.22
C ILE A 13 -0.42 -0.13 -9.25
N LEU A 14 0.81 0.39 -9.20
CA LEU A 14 1.87 -0.07 -8.29
C LEU A 14 1.46 0.05 -6.82
N LEU A 15 0.83 1.17 -6.43
CA LEU A 15 0.31 1.36 -5.08
C LEU A 15 -0.80 0.37 -4.75
N THR A 16 -1.76 0.20 -5.66
CA THR A 16 -2.88 -0.72 -5.44
C THR A 16 -2.37 -2.14 -5.27
N ALA A 17 -1.47 -2.60 -6.14
CA ALA A 17 -0.84 -3.92 -6.02
C ALA A 17 -0.06 -4.06 -4.69
N SER A 18 0.70 -3.05 -4.30
CA SER A 18 1.46 -3.05 -3.05
C SER A 18 0.52 -3.15 -1.83
N ILE A 19 -0.58 -2.37 -1.80
CA ILE A 19 -1.57 -2.37 -0.72
C ILE A 19 -2.25 -3.73 -0.59
N LEU A 20 -2.64 -4.35 -1.71
CA LEU A 20 -3.25 -5.68 -1.72
C LEU A 20 -2.29 -6.74 -1.17
N LEU A 21 -1.00 -6.68 -1.55
CA LEU A 21 0.03 -7.59 -1.03
C LEU A 21 0.29 -7.41 0.48
N GLN A 22 0.03 -6.22 1.03
CA GLN A 22 0.11 -5.96 2.48
C GLN A 22 -1.12 -6.43 3.26
N GLN A 23 -2.24 -6.74 2.62
CA GLN A 23 -3.44 -7.24 3.30
C GLN A 23 -3.23 -8.69 3.75
N ARG A 24 -2.47 -8.85 4.84
CA ARG A 24 -2.33 -10.12 5.55
C ARG A 24 -3.25 -10.13 6.76
N GLY A 25 -4.39 -10.82 6.63
CA GLY A 25 -4.96 -11.57 7.76
C GLY A 25 -6.15 -11.00 8.53
N ALA A 26 -6.78 -9.89 8.13
CA ALA A 26 -8.03 -9.44 8.76
C ALA A 26 -9.26 -9.64 7.87
N GLY A 27 -9.20 -10.61 6.94
CA GLY A 27 -10.31 -10.96 6.07
C GLY A 27 -11.29 -11.89 6.76
N LEU A 28 -12.40 -11.33 7.26
CA LEU A 28 -13.64 -12.01 7.71
C LEU A 28 -13.54 -12.98 8.90
N GLY A 29 -12.45 -13.70 9.14
CA GLY A 29 -12.28 -14.65 10.24
C GLY A 29 -11.97 -14.05 11.62
N ALA A 30 -11.53 -12.79 11.66
CA ALA A 30 -11.11 -12.11 12.90
C ALA A 30 -12.29 -11.74 13.83
N GLY A 31 -13.51 -11.66 13.30
CA GLY A 31 -14.73 -11.38 14.07
C GLY A 31 -15.40 -12.61 14.69
N PHE A 32 -14.94 -13.82 14.36
CA PHE A 32 -15.61 -15.08 14.74
C PHE A 32 -15.03 -15.76 15.99
N GLY A 33 -14.35 -15.03 16.89
CA GLY A 33 -14.07 -15.52 18.25
C GLY A 33 -13.15 -16.75 18.38
N GLY A 34 -12.34 -17.07 17.36
CA GLY A 34 -11.37 -18.15 17.42
C GLY A 34 -10.11 -17.72 18.17
N SER A 35 -9.99 -18.15 19.43
CA SER A 35 -8.82 -17.97 20.29
C SER A 35 -7.52 -18.37 19.61
N GLY A 36 -6.68 -17.38 19.35
CA GLY A 36 -5.36 -17.58 18.77
C GLY A 36 -4.86 -16.27 18.17
N ILE A 37 -4.85 -15.20 18.97
CA ILE A 37 -4.11 -14.00 18.59
C ILE A 37 -2.63 -14.38 18.65
N LEU A 38 -2.15 -15.06 17.60
CA LEU A 38 -0.75 -15.10 17.26
C LEU A 38 -0.43 -13.66 16.86
N TYR A 39 -0.07 -12.85 17.86
CA TYR A 39 0.74 -11.67 17.65
C TYR A 39 2.09 -12.16 17.11
N THR A 40 2.12 -12.59 15.86
CA THR A 40 3.38 -12.78 15.16
C THR A 40 3.97 -11.39 15.06
N THR A 41 5.03 -11.15 15.83
CA THR A 41 5.75 -9.88 15.73
C THR A 41 6.17 -9.75 14.26
N LYS A 42 5.85 -8.62 13.62
CA LYS A 42 6.13 -8.44 12.19
C LYS A 42 7.65 -8.45 11.98
N ARG A 43 8.25 -9.59 11.63
CA ARG A 43 9.69 -9.70 11.35
C ARG A 43 9.96 -9.64 9.85
N GLY A 44 10.89 -8.77 9.47
CA GLY A 44 11.50 -8.74 8.13
C GLY A 44 10.58 -8.19 7.03
N ALA A 45 10.00 -9.08 6.23
CA ALA A 45 9.33 -8.74 4.97
C ALA A 45 8.08 -7.86 5.16
N ASP A 46 7.28 -8.12 6.19
CA ASP A 46 6.05 -7.37 6.44
C ASP A 46 6.32 -5.92 6.91
N LEU A 47 7.40 -5.70 7.67
CA LEU A 47 7.81 -4.35 8.10
C LEU A 47 8.42 -3.56 6.92
N PHE A 48 9.18 -4.26 6.05
CA PHE A 48 9.75 -3.68 4.85
C PHE A 48 8.66 -3.25 3.85
N LEU A 49 7.70 -4.13 3.54
CA LEU A 49 6.57 -3.82 2.64
C LEU A 49 5.72 -2.66 3.17
N TYR A 50 5.49 -2.61 4.49
CA TYR A 50 4.78 -1.52 5.14
C TYR A 50 5.52 -0.17 4.98
N LYS A 51 6.82 -0.14 5.30
CA LYS A 51 7.65 1.07 5.13
C LYS A 51 7.76 1.50 3.66
N ALA A 52 7.95 0.54 2.75
CA ALA A 52 8.04 0.80 1.31
C ALA A 52 6.76 1.45 0.79
N THR A 53 5.60 1.01 1.25
CA THR A 53 4.30 1.52 0.78
C THR A 53 3.99 2.90 1.34
N ILE A 54 4.40 3.20 2.57
CA ILE A 54 4.31 4.57 3.10
C ILE A 54 5.11 5.53 2.21
N VAL A 55 6.34 5.16 1.83
CA VAL A 55 7.18 5.96 0.94
C VAL A 55 6.55 6.09 -0.45
N LEU A 56 6.05 4.98 -1.02
CA LEU A 56 5.39 4.96 -2.33
C LEU A 56 4.12 5.82 -2.35
N SER A 57 3.33 5.77 -1.26
CA SER A 57 2.12 6.58 -1.07
C SER A 57 2.45 8.06 -1.04
N LEU A 58 3.48 8.45 -0.27
CA LEU A 58 3.95 9.84 -0.22
C LEU A 58 4.40 10.36 -1.60
N LEU A 59 5.17 9.56 -2.36
CA LEU A 59 5.58 9.94 -3.72
C LEU A 59 4.38 10.08 -4.66
N PHE A 60 3.39 9.19 -4.57
CA PHE A 60 2.19 9.26 -5.39
C PHE A 60 1.37 10.51 -5.09
N PHE A 61 1.16 10.84 -3.82
CA PHE A 61 0.45 12.07 -3.45
C PHE A 61 1.22 13.32 -3.88
N ALA A 62 2.54 13.34 -3.72
CA ALA A 62 3.37 14.46 -4.18
C ALA A 62 3.27 14.65 -5.70
N THR A 63 3.38 13.56 -6.48
CA THR A 63 3.24 13.62 -7.95
C THR A 63 1.83 13.98 -8.39
N ALA A 64 0.80 13.51 -7.68
CA ALA A 64 -0.59 13.89 -7.94
C ALA A 64 -0.84 15.39 -7.72
N ILE A 65 -0.27 15.97 -6.66
CA ILE A 65 -0.37 17.42 -6.40
C ILE A 65 0.37 18.21 -7.48
N VAL A 66 1.58 17.78 -7.87
CA VAL A 66 2.33 18.43 -8.97
C VAL A 66 1.55 18.36 -10.29
N SER A 67 0.92 17.23 -10.60
CA SER A 67 0.08 17.11 -11.81
C SER A 67 -1.22 17.89 -11.75
N LEU A 68 -1.69 18.30 -10.56
CA LEU A 68 -2.86 19.15 -10.41
C LEU A 68 -2.53 20.64 -10.59
N VAL A 69 -1.32 21.04 -10.16
CA VAL A 69 -0.86 22.43 -10.22
C VAL A 69 -0.28 22.80 -11.60
N LEU A 70 0.30 21.82 -12.32
CA LEU A 70 0.84 21.98 -13.68
C LEU A 70 -0.22 21.68 -14.74
#